data_AF-A0A7N0TCV3-F1
#
_entry.id   AF-A0A7N0TCV3-F1
#
_cell.length_a   1.000
_cell.length_b   1.000
_cell.length_c   1.000
_cell.angle_alpha   90.00
_cell.angle_beta   90.00
_cell.angle_gamma   90.00
#
_symmetry.space_group_name_H-M   'P 1'
#
loop_
_entity.id
_entity.type
_entity.pdbx_description
1 polymer ?
#
loop_
_entity_poly.entity_id
_entity_poly.type
_entity_poly.pdbx_seq_one_letter_code
_entity_poly.pdbx_strand_id
1 'polypeptide(L)'
;MGYLNSVLLSASQGRADDKPVTGGGLSEDGKFNYGYASSAGKRSSMEDFYETRIDCVDGQIVGLFGVFDGHGGARAAEYVKQNLFKLEPNRAK
;
A
#
# COMPACT_ATOMS: atom_id res chain seq x y z
N MET A 1 17.75 -0.74 22.34
CA MET A 1 16.64 -1.38 21.61
C MET A 1 16.52 -0.73 20.27
N GLY A 2 16.79 -1.49 19.22
CA GLY A 2 17.13 -0.99 17.90
C GLY A 2 15.92 -0.45 17.15
N TYR A 3 15.91 0.86 16.93
CA TYR A 3 15.10 1.50 15.91
C TYR A 3 15.77 1.23 14.55
N LEU A 4 15.45 0.09 13.92
CA LEU A 4 15.78 -0.13 12.51
C LEU A 4 14.51 -0.06 11.71
N ASN A 5 14.28 1.14 11.20
CA ASN A 5 13.33 1.51 10.18
C ASN A 5 13.31 0.47 9.04
N SER A 6 12.26 -0.35 8.98
CA SER A 6 11.79 -0.99 7.76
C SER A 6 10.96 -0.02 6.89
N VAL A 7 10.94 1.28 7.24
CA VAL A 7 10.33 2.39 6.49
C VAL A 7 11.13 2.77 5.22
N LEU A 8 11.66 1.78 4.50
CA LEU A 8 12.33 1.98 3.20
C LEU A 8 11.63 1.30 2.02
N LEU A 9 10.32 1.07 2.15
CA LEU A 9 9.44 0.82 1.01
C LEU A 9 8.28 1.83 0.98
N SER A 10 8.49 3.05 1.49
CA SER A 10 7.80 4.22 0.93
C SER A 10 8.49 4.53 -0.40
N ALA A 11 8.24 3.69 -1.41
CA ALA A 11 8.58 4.05 -2.75
C ALA A 11 7.71 5.26 -3.10
N SER A 12 8.31 6.44 -3.07
CA SER A 12 7.86 7.57 -3.86
C SER A 12 7.91 7.13 -5.33
N GLN A 13 6.91 6.40 -5.80
CA GLN A 13 6.72 6.12 -7.22
C GLN A 13 6.12 7.37 -7.87
N GLY A 14 6.95 8.41 -7.93
CA GLY A 14 6.79 9.47 -8.91
C GLY A 14 7.35 8.95 -10.23
N ARG A 15 6.47 8.88 -11.25
CA ARG A 15 6.65 8.41 -12.63
C ARG A 15 6.43 6.91 -12.83
N ALA A 16 5.33 6.62 -13.54
CA ALA A 16 5.00 5.33 -14.10
C ALA A 16 6.11 4.89 -15.07
N ASP A 17 7.01 4.03 -14.60
CA ASP A 17 7.70 3.08 -15.47
C ASP A 17 6.70 1.93 -15.68
N ASP A 18 6.35 1.64 -16.92
CA ASP A 18 5.28 0.70 -17.36
C ASP A 18 5.59 -0.78 -17.02
N LYS A 19 6.54 -1.00 -16.11
CA LYS A 19 7.01 -2.31 -15.72
C LYS A 19 6.14 -2.89 -14.60
N PRO A 20 5.85 -4.20 -14.65
CA PRO A 20 5.22 -4.88 -13.54
C PRO A 20 6.03 -4.69 -12.25
N VAL A 21 5.33 -4.40 -11.16
CA VAL A 21 5.88 -4.29 -9.82
C VAL A 21 5.41 -5.49 -9.01
N THR A 22 6.31 -6.10 -8.25
CA THR A 22 5.98 -7.13 -7.27
C THR A 22 6.62 -6.80 -5.93
N GLY A 23 6.07 -7.35 -4.85
CA GLY A 23 6.58 -7.15 -3.51
C GLY A 23 5.84 -7.99 -2.50
N GLY A 24 6.12 -7.74 -1.22
CA GLY A 24 5.52 -8.46 -0.11
C GLY A 24 6.14 -8.08 1.21
N GLY A 25 5.70 -8.74 2.27
CA GLY A 25 6.20 -8.51 3.62
C GLY A 25 5.85 -9.65 4.57
N LEU A 26 6.51 -9.61 5.74
CA LEU A 26 6.31 -10.52 6.86
C LEU A 26 6.08 -9.66 8.10
N SER A 27 5.15 -10.08 8.96
CA SER A 27 4.93 -9.45 10.26
C SER A 27 6.10 -9.65 11.20
N GLU A 28 6.30 -8.71 12.12
CA GLU A 28 7.41 -8.79 13.07
C GLU A 28 7.33 -10.03 13.97
N ASP A 29 6.10 -10.44 14.34
CA ASP A 29 5.87 -11.67 15.10
C ASP A 29 5.92 -12.95 14.25
N GLY A 30 6.19 -12.83 12.95
CA GLY A 30 6.27 -13.93 11.99
C GLY A 30 4.95 -14.67 11.76
N LYS A 31 3.83 -14.22 12.31
CA LYS A 31 2.54 -14.92 12.21
C LYS A 31 1.84 -14.73 10.89
N PHE A 32 2.15 -13.68 10.12
CA PHE A 32 1.55 -13.47 8.82
C PHE A 32 2.51 -12.89 7.80
N ASN A 33 2.31 -13.27 6.54
CA ASN A 33 3.05 -12.77 5.40
C ASN A 33 2.07 -12.38 4.29
N TYR A 34 2.52 -11.52 3.39
CA TYR A 34 1.74 -11.11 2.23
C TYR A 34 2.64 -10.88 1.01
N GLY A 35 2.02 -10.88 -0.16
CA GLY A 35 2.65 -10.52 -1.42
C GLY A 35 1.69 -9.70 -2.28
N TYR A 36 2.23 -8.94 -3.22
CA TYR A 36 1.45 -8.20 -4.20
C TYR A 36 2.15 -8.18 -5.55
N ALA A 37 1.35 -7.98 -6.59
CA ALA A 37 1.79 -7.71 -7.95
C ALA A 37 0.87 -6.67 -8.58
N SER A 38 1.46 -5.75 -9.34
CA SER A 38 0.76 -4.67 -10.03
C SER A 38 1.34 -4.52 -11.43
N SER A 39 0.50 -4.44 -12.45
CA SER A 39 0.93 -4.32 -13.84
C SER A 39 -0.16 -3.60 -14.64
N ALA A 40 0.25 -2.68 -15.51
CA ALA A 40 -0.64 -2.01 -16.47
C ALA A 40 -1.22 -2.99 -17.51
N GLY A 41 -0.62 -4.17 -17.67
CA GLY A 41 -1.02 -5.16 -18.65
C GLY A 41 -0.93 -4.61 -20.07
N LYS A 42 -2.06 -4.57 -20.77
CA LYS A 42 -2.16 -4.06 -22.16
C LYS A 42 -2.56 -2.59 -22.24
N ARG A 43 -2.81 -1.92 -21.10
CA ARG A 43 -3.23 -0.51 -21.08
C ARG A 43 -2.01 0.39 -21.32
N SER A 44 -2.25 1.55 -21.92
CA SER A 44 -1.23 2.57 -22.19
C SER A 44 -0.86 3.40 -20.95
N SER A 45 -1.59 3.23 -19.85
CA SER A 45 -1.38 3.94 -18.59
C SER A 45 -1.85 3.08 -17.44
N MET A 46 -1.14 3.16 -16.32
CA MET A 46 -1.54 2.53 -15.08
C MET A 46 -2.39 3.48 -14.24
N GLU A 47 -3.67 3.16 -14.10
CA GLU A 47 -4.61 3.92 -13.25
C GLU A 47 -4.94 3.18 -11.95
N ASP A 48 -4.50 1.92 -11.81
CA ASP A 48 -4.65 1.17 -10.57
C ASP A 48 -3.56 1.55 -9.57
N PHE A 49 -3.95 1.67 -8.31
CA PHE A 49 -3.07 1.89 -7.19
C PHE A 49 -3.26 0.79 -6.15
N TYR A 50 -2.25 0.58 -5.34
CA TYR A 50 -2.31 -0.32 -4.20
C TYR A 50 -1.55 0.27 -3.02
N GLU A 51 -1.89 -0.21 -1.83
CA GLU A 51 -1.18 0.09 -0.59
C GLU A 51 -1.14 -1.19 0.26
N THR A 52 0.03 -1.48 0.83
CA THR A 52 0.23 -2.61 1.73
C THR A 52 0.99 -2.13 2.95
N ARG A 53 0.38 -2.22 4.13
CA ARG A 53 0.96 -1.75 5.40
C ARG A 53 0.72 -2.79 6.48
N ILE A 54 1.72 -2.97 7.33
CA ILE A 54 1.58 -3.66 8.61
C ILE A 54 1.64 -2.59 9.69
N ASP A 55 0.70 -2.63 10.62
CA ASP A 55 0.66 -1.68 11.73
C ASP A 55 0.31 -2.38 13.05
N CYS A 56 0.48 -1.66 14.15
CA CYS A 56 0.07 -2.08 15.48
C CYS A 56 -1.04 -1.15 16.00
N VAL A 57 -2.26 -1.67 16.08
CA VAL A 57 -3.43 -0.92 16.56
C VAL A 57 -3.89 -1.55 17.87
N ASP A 58 -3.93 -0.76 18.95
CA ASP A 58 -4.32 -1.21 20.29
C ASP A 58 -3.55 -2.46 20.78
N GLY A 59 -2.27 -2.56 20.42
CA GLY A 59 -1.41 -3.70 20.78
C GLY A 59 -1.62 -4.95 19.94
N GLN A 60 -2.46 -4.90 18.91
CA GLN A 60 -2.65 -5.97 17.94
C GLN A 60 -1.99 -5.64 16.62
N ILE A 61 -1.26 -6.62 16.05
CA ILE A 61 -0.69 -6.47 14.72
C ILE A 61 -1.81 -6.62 13.69
N VAL A 62 -1.97 -5.61 12.85
CA VAL A 62 -3.01 -5.53 11.82
C VAL A 62 -2.35 -5.33 10.46
N GLY A 63 -2.77 -6.13 9.48
CA GLY A 63 -2.43 -5.91 8.06
C GLY A 63 -3.49 -5.05 7.39
N LEU A 64 -3.06 -3.97 6.73
CA LEU A 64 -3.88 -3.05 5.96
C LEU A 64 -3.51 -3.19 4.48
N PHE A 65 -4.47 -3.62 3.67
CA PHE A 65 -4.27 -3.88 2.25
C PHE A 65 -5.38 -3.21 1.45
N GLY A 66 -5.00 -2.41 0.44
CA GLY A 66 -5.93 -1.70 -0.42
C GLY A 66 -5.55 -1.83 -1.88
N VAL A 67 -6.56 -2.03 -2.74
CA VAL A 67 -6.45 -2.02 -4.20
C VAL A 67 -7.49 -1.04 -4.72
N PHE A 68 -7.07 -0.12 -5.58
CA PHE A 68 -7.86 1.01 -6.05
C PHE A 68 -7.80 1.07 -7.58
N ASP A 69 -8.87 0.67 -8.25
CA ASP A 69 -9.02 0.73 -9.70
C ASP A 69 -9.43 2.16 -10.11
N GLY A 70 -8.59 2.83 -10.89
CA GLY A 70 -8.84 4.17 -11.38
C GLY A 70 -9.66 4.16 -12.67
N HIS A 71 -10.65 5.04 -12.77
CA HIS A 71 -11.46 5.20 -13.98
C HIS A 71 -11.66 6.68 -14.34
N GLY A 72 -11.42 7.02 -15.61
CA GLY A 72 -11.50 8.42 -16.08
C GLY A 72 -10.36 9.30 -15.57
N GLY A 73 -9.24 8.69 -15.17
CA GLY A 73 -8.08 9.35 -14.56
C GLY A 73 -7.62 8.66 -13.26
N ALA A 74 -6.30 8.63 -13.05
CA ALA A 74 -5.64 8.06 -11.87
C ALA A 74 -5.90 8.80 -10.54
N ARG A 75 -6.33 10.08 -10.58
CA ARG A 75 -6.30 10.98 -9.41
C ARG A 75 -7.14 10.51 -8.23
N ALA A 76 -8.31 9.92 -8.48
CA ALA A 76 -9.19 9.46 -7.40
C ALA A 76 -8.57 8.26 -6.67
N ALA A 77 -8.11 7.25 -7.41
CA ALA A 77 -7.45 6.08 -6.85
C ALA A 77 -6.15 6.46 -6.11
N GLU A 78 -5.37 7.38 -6.68
CA GLU A 78 -4.17 7.93 -6.02
C GLU A 78 -4.52 8.65 -4.70
N TYR A 79 -5.57 9.46 -4.68
CA TYR A 79 -6.02 10.15 -3.47
C TYR A 79 -6.43 9.15 -2.39
N VAL A 80 -7.17 8.09 -2.74
CA VAL A 80 -7.58 7.06 -1.79
C VAL A 80 -6.37 6.33 -1.23
N LYS A 81 -5.41 5.92 -2.06
CA LYS A 81 -4.14 5.32 -1.63
C LYS A 81 -3.47 6.17 -0.53
N GLN A 82 -3.36 7.47 -0.76
CA GLN A 82 -2.64 8.38 0.13
C GLN A 82 -3.37 8.66 1.45
N ASN A 83 -4.68 8.46 1.53
CA ASN A 83 -5.48 8.99 2.64
C ASN A 83 -6.32 7.95 3.38
N LEU A 84 -6.64 6.80 2.78
CA LEU A 84 -7.51 5.79 3.39
C LEU A 84 -6.97 5.29 4.74
N PHE A 85 -5.67 5.00 4.81
CA PHE A 85 -5.02 4.50 6.03
C PHE A 85 -4.45 5.60 6.95
N LYS A 86 -4.67 6.88 6.63
CA LYS A 86 -4.40 7.99 7.57
C LYS A 86 -5.58 8.25 8.49
N LEU A 87 -6.75 7.69 8.17
CA LEU A 87 -7.91 7.75 9.03
C LEU A 87 -7.63 6.85 10.23
N GLU A 88 -7.27 7.48 11.36
CA GLU A 88 -7.16 6.80 12.64
C GLU A 88 -8.45 5.99 12.90
N PRO A 89 -8.34 4.69 13.24
CA PRO A 89 -9.51 3.82 13.44
C PRO A 89 -10.49 4.31 14.51
N ASN A 90 -10.10 5.30 15.33
CA ASN A 90 -10.90 5.88 16.41
C ASN A 90 -11.46 7.29 16.13
N ARG A 91 -11.29 7.85 14.92
CA ARG A 91 -11.79 9.21 14.61
C ARG A 91 -13.26 9.25 14.13
N ALA A 92 -13.84 8.10 13.82
CA ALA A 92 -15.24 7.96 13.44
C ALA A 92 -16.10 7.52 14.64
N LYS A 93 -16.07 8.29 15.74
CA LYS A 93 -17.06 8.22 16.83
C LYS A 93 -17.28 9.61 17.40
#